data_AF-A0A2K3MJ32-F1
#
_entry.id   AF-A0A2K3MJ32-F1
#
_cell.length_a   1.000
_cell.length_b   1.000
_cell.length_c   1.000
_cell.angle_alpha   90.00
_cell.angle_beta   90.00
_cell.angle_gamma   90.00
#
_symmetry.space_group_name_H-M   'P 1'
#
loop_
_entity.id
_entity.type
_entity.pdbx_description
1 polymer ?
#
loop_
_entity_poly.entity_id
_entity_poly.type
_entity_poly.pdbx_seq_one_letter_code
_entity_poly.pdbx_strand_id
1 'polypeptide(L)'
;MLYGYDYTSGIRQFEGYGYVPSGSTGVCIQQVFGASSAATTAQLRVYSGSLTYYRSPVLSANIYDRWFRVNVIHDANANNVKVYIDGELKFNGGDNGDGTHYFKFGVYVQNDPSGYMESRWKDIKICRK
;
A
#
# COMPACT_ATOMS: atom_id res chain seq x y z
N MET A 1 9.74 -9.75 -1.88
CA MET A 1 10.59 -8.55 -2.02
C MET A 1 10.94 -8.44 -3.50
N LEU A 2 10.87 -7.24 -4.09
CA LEU A 2 11.31 -7.02 -5.48
C LEU A 2 12.75 -6.52 -5.43
N TYR A 3 13.70 -7.39 -5.78
CA TYR A 3 15.12 -7.07 -5.71
C TYR A 3 15.49 -5.94 -6.67
N GLY A 4 16.41 -5.05 -6.25
CA GLY A 4 16.96 -3.97 -7.08
C GLY A 4 16.13 -2.68 -7.11
N TYR A 5 15.04 -2.60 -6.33
CA TYR A 5 14.18 -1.41 -6.24
C TYR A 5 14.27 -0.69 -4.90
N ASP A 6 15.27 -1.00 -4.09
CA ASP A 6 15.51 -0.35 -2.81
C ASP A 6 16.00 1.08 -3.03
N TYR A 7 15.66 1.98 -2.11
CA TYR A 7 16.01 3.39 -2.22
C TYR A 7 16.08 4.06 -0.85
N THR A 8 16.96 5.04 -0.73
CA THR A 8 17.08 5.92 0.44
C THR A 8 16.67 7.36 0.13
N SER A 9 16.45 7.68 -1.14
CA SER A 9 16.12 9.04 -1.60
C SER A 9 15.41 9.06 -2.94
N GLY A 10 14.90 10.24 -3.28
CA GLY A 10 14.14 10.54 -4.48
C GLY A 10 12.70 10.07 -4.41
N ILE A 11 12.02 10.22 -5.54
CA ILE A 11 10.63 9.82 -5.68
C ILE A 11 10.56 8.42 -6.28
N ARG A 12 9.74 7.56 -5.67
CA ARG A 12 9.42 6.23 -6.18
C ARG A 12 7.92 6.03 -6.24
N GLN A 13 7.48 5.32 -7.26
CA GLN A 13 6.08 5.04 -7.51
C GLN A 13 5.87 3.55 -7.70
N PHE A 14 4.88 3.00 -7.00
CA PHE A 14 4.28 1.70 -7.28
C PHE A 14 2.91 1.93 -7.90
N GLU A 15 2.60 1.24 -8.98
CA GLU A 15 1.27 1.22 -9.58
C GLU A 15 0.86 -0.19 -9.98
N GLY A 16 -0.41 -0.53 -9.84
CA GLY A 16 -0.98 -1.78 -10.34
C GLY A 16 -2.48 -1.85 -10.10
N TYR A 17 -3.11 -2.92 -10.57
CA TYR A 17 -4.51 -3.21 -10.26
C TYR A 17 -4.59 -4.30 -9.21
N GLY A 18 -5.25 -4.00 -8.09
CA GLY A 18 -5.55 -4.96 -7.03
C GLY A 18 -6.97 -5.52 -7.17
N TYR A 19 -7.16 -6.74 -6.74
CA TYR A 19 -8.48 -7.38 -6.53
C TYR A 19 -8.45 -8.12 -5.20
N VAL A 20 -9.49 -7.96 -4.42
CA VAL A 20 -9.63 -8.62 -3.11
C VAL A 20 -10.98 -9.35 -3.10
N PRO A 21 -11.01 -10.69 -2.98
CA PRO A 21 -12.26 -11.41 -2.83
C PRO A 21 -12.98 -11.02 -1.56
N SER A 22 -14.32 -10.98 -1.62
CA SER A 22 -15.14 -10.78 -0.42
C SER A 22 -14.81 -11.79 0.68
N GLY A 23 -14.89 -11.32 1.92
CA GLY A 23 -14.53 -12.09 3.11
C GLY A 23 -13.08 -11.93 3.57
N SER A 24 -12.20 -11.32 2.77
CA SER A 24 -10.82 -11.00 3.19
C SER A 24 -10.78 -9.75 4.09
N THR A 25 -10.48 -9.91 5.38
CA THR A 25 -10.34 -8.78 6.33
C THR A 25 -9.10 -8.94 7.21
N GLY A 26 -8.62 -7.85 7.81
CA GLY A 26 -7.45 -7.87 8.68
C GLY A 26 -6.17 -8.19 7.92
N VAL A 27 -6.05 -7.70 6.68
CA VAL A 27 -4.93 -8.01 5.78
C VAL A 27 -4.33 -6.73 5.21
N CYS A 28 -3.01 -6.64 5.16
CA CYS A 28 -2.29 -5.63 4.41
C CYS A 28 -2.00 -6.16 3.00
N ILE A 29 -2.40 -5.39 1.98
CA ILE A 29 -2.26 -5.78 0.57
C ILE A 29 -1.11 -5.07 -0.16
N GLN A 30 -0.65 -3.93 0.36
CA GLN A 30 0.45 -3.16 -0.20
C GLN A 30 1.16 -2.38 0.92
N GLN A 31 2.49 -2.28 0.84
CA GLN A 31 3.32 -1.56 1.81
C GLN A 31 4.42 -0.75 1.13
N VAL A 32 4.83 0.32 1.81
CA VAL A 32 6.19 0.85 1.72
C VAL A 32 6.90 0.42 3.01
N PHE A 33 7.88 -0.47 2.89
CA PHE A 33 8.71 -0.90 4.02
C PHE A 33 9.86 0.09 4.24
N GLY A 34 10.40 0.09 5.46
CA GLY A 34 11.57 0.88 5.85
C GLY A 34 11.15 2.25 6.34
N ALA A 35 11.72 2.67 7.46
CA ALA A 35 11.63 3.99 8.08
C ALA A 35 12.43 3.96 9.40
N SER A 36 12.69 5.13 9.98
CA SER A 36 13.47 5.24 11.22
C SER A 36 12.61 5.11 12.48
N SER A 37 11.41 5.68 12.48
CA SER A 37 10.50 5.68 13.65
C SER A 37 9.53 4.48 13.68
N ALA A 38 9.44 3.71 12.60
CA ALA A 38 8.65 2.49 12.51
C ALA A 38 9.22 1.55 11.43
N ALA A 39 8.85 0.26 11.47
CA ALA A 39 9.32 -0.71 10.47
C ALA A 39 8.78 -0.46 9.04
N THR A 40 7.72 0.32 8.88
CA THR A 40 7.07 0.59 7.59
C THR A 40 6.72 2.06 7.48
N THR A 41 6.95 2.67 6.32
CA THR A 41 6.47 4.01 5.96
C THR A 41 4.95 4.04 5.74
N ALA A 42 4.40 3.04 5.04
CA ALA A 42 2.98 3.01 4.67
C ALA A 42 2.43 1.59 4.59
N GLN A 43 1.14 1.44 4.90
CA GLN A 43 0.42 0.19 4.72
C GLN A 43 -1.00 0.45 4.20
N LEU A 44 -1.40 -0.26 3.15
CA LEU A 44 -2.78 -0.33 2.68
C LEU A 44 -3.40 -1.63 3.22
N ARG A 45 -4.40 -1.50 4.10
CA ARG A 45 -5.05 -2.62 4.77
C ARG A 45 -6.51 -2.73 4.37
N VAL A 46 -7.04 -3.95 4.43
CA VAL A 46 -8.45 -4.23 4.16
C VAL A 46 -9.14 -4.59 5.46
N TYR A 47 -10.21 -3.87 5.78
CA TYR A 47 -11.09 -4.14 6.91
C TYR A 47 -12.54 -4.07 6.45
N SER A 48 -13.26 -5.19 6.56
CA SER A 48 -14.69 -5.27 6.25
C SER A 48 -15.08 -4.62 4.90
N GLY A 49 -14.31 -4.89 3.85
CA GLY A 49 -14.56 -4.38 2.49
C GLY A 49 -14.08 -2.96 2.23
N SER A 50 -13.47 -2.32 3.22
CA SER A 50 -12.83 -1.00 3.07
C SER A 50 -11.32 -1.13 2.98
N LEU A 51 -10.72 -0.39 2.05
CA LEU A 51 -9.30 -0.14 1.99
C LEU A 51 -8.94 1.05 2.89
N THR A 52 -7.99 0.88 3.79
CA THR A 52 -7.56 1.89 4.76
C THR A 52 -6.07 2.14 4.67
N TYR A 53 -5.64 3.35 5.05
CA TYR A 53 -4.23 3.63 5.36
C TYR A 53 -3.99 3.21 6.82
N TYR A 54 -3.15 2.20 7.06
CA TYR A 54 -3.12 1.48 8.34
C TYR A 54 -4.55 1.12 8.80
N ARG A 55 -5.05 1.71 9.90
CA ARG A 55 -6.46 1.57 10.32
C ARG A 55 -7.34 2.77 9.96
N SER A 56 -6.76 3.92 9.62
CA SER A 56 -7.47 5.16 9.31
C SER A 56 -6.52 6.14 8.58
N PRO A 57 -6.99 6.90 7.59
CA PRO A 57 -8.38 6.98 7.10
C PRO A 57 -8.79 5.80 6.20
N VAL A 58 -10.10 5.71 5.93
CA VAL A 58 -10.65 4.91 4.83
C VAL A 58 -10.33 5.61 3.52
N LEU A 59 -9.71 4.89 2.59
CA LEU A 59 -9.32 5.37 1.27
C LEU A 59 -10.36 5.04 0.21
N SER A 60 -10.99 3.88 0.32
CA SER A 60 -12.08 3.44 -0.56
C SER A 60 -12.91 2.38 0.16
N ALA A 61 -14.24 2.50 0.10
CA ALA A 61 -15.16 1.48 0.58
C ALA A 61 -15.57 0.54 -0.57
N ASN A 62 -16.12 -0.62 -0.22
CA ASN A 62 -16.68 -1.59 -1.18
C ASN A 62 -15.67 -2.00 -2.26
N ILE A 63 -14.46 -2.39 -1.85
CA ILE A 63 -13.38 -2.79 -2.77
C ILE A 63 -13.44 -4.26 -3.20
N TYR A 64 -14.34 -5.05 -2.61
CA TYR A 64 -14.42 -6.47 -2.88
C TYR A 64 -14.89 -6.77 -4.30
N ASP A 65 -14.41 -7.90 -4.80
CA ASP A 65 -14.85 -8.53 -6.04
C ASP A 65 -14.81 -7.63 -7.29
N ARG A 66 -13.91 -6.64 -7.27
CA ARG A 66 -13.61 -5.77 -8.40
C ARG A 66 -12.11 -5.52 -8.49
N TRP A 67 -11.67 -5.23 -9.71
CA TRP A 67 -10.34 -4.66 -9.93
C TRP A 67 -10.37 -3.16 -9.64
N PHE A 68 -9.37 -2.66 -8.92
CA PHE A 68 -9.19 -1.24 -8.64
C PHE A 68 -7.73 -0.85 -8.81
N ARG A 69 -7.49 0.36 -9.33
CA ARG A 69 -6.12 0.85 -9.53
C ARG A 69 -5.59 1.36 -8.20
N VAL A 70 -4.41 0.88 -7.83
CA VAL A 70 -3.64 1.36 -6.68
C VAL A 70 -2.39 2.05 -7.20
N ASN A 71 -2.16 3.28 -6.77
CA ASN A 71 -0.94 4.00 -7.05
C ASN A 71 -0.41 4.64 -5.76
N VAL A 72 0.78 4.22 -5.34
CA VAL A 72 1.46 4.72 -4.15
C VAL A 72 2.75 5.41 -4.57
N ILE A 73 2.86 6.69 -4.22
CA ILE A 73 4.04 7.50 -4.47
C ILE A 73 4.68 7.82 -3.12
N HIS A 74 5.95 7.50 -2.99
CA HIS A 74 6.76 7.86 -1.83
C HIS A 74 7.86 8.83 -2.28
N ASP A 75 7.86 10.02 -1.67
CA ASP A 75 8.94 11.00 -1.77
C ASP A 75 9.78 10.91 -0.50
N ALA A 76 10.88 10.17 -0.57
CA ALA A 76 11.76 9.93 0.56
C ALA A 76 12.57 11.19 0.96
N ASN A 77 12.68 12.19 0.07
CA ASN A 77 13.34 13.45 0.44
C ASN A 77 12.38 14.39 1.18
N ALA A 78 11.09 14.32 0.85
CA ALA A 78 10.05 15.12 1.49
C ALA A 78 9.35 14.41 2.66
N ASN A 79 9.77 13.18 2.99
CA ASN A 79 9.14 12.34 4.03
C ASN A 79 7.61 12.26 3.84
N ASN A 80 7.18 12.01 2.60
CA ASN A 80 5.78 12.15 2.20
C ASN A 80 5.29 10.95 1.37
N VAL A 81 4.09 10.47 1.69
CA VAL A 81 3.39 9.44 0.94
C VAL A 81 2.10 9.99 0.36
N LYS A 82 1.86 9.70 -0.92
CA LYS A 82 0.58 9.91 -1.60
C LYS A 82 0.02 8.58 -2.07
N VAL A 83 -1.27 8.38 -1.82
CA VAL A 83 -1.99 7.20 -2.29
C VAL A 83 -3.17 7.64 -3.14
N TYR A 84 -3.24 7.08 -4.34
CA TYR A 84 -4.35 7.24 -5.26
C TYR A 84 -5.06 5.90 -5.45
N ILE A 85 -6.39 5.93 -5.40
CA ILE A 85 -7.25 4.79 -5.70
C ILE A 85 -8.13 5.17 -6.88
N ASP A 86 -8.13 4.33 -7.93
CA ASP A 86 -8.87 4.58 -9.18
C ASP A 86 -8.56 5.96 -9.81
N GLY A 87 -7.32 6.45 -9.60
CA GLY A 87 -6.84 7.74 -10.13
C GLY A 87 -7.12 8.95 -9.24
N GLU A 88 -7.91 8.81 -8.17
CA GLU A 88 -8.23 9.89 -7.24
C GLU A 88 -7.28 9.88 -6.05
N LEU A 89 -6.77 11.06 -5.64
CA LEU A 89 -5.94 11.20 -4.44
C LEU A 89 -6.80 10.93 -3.19
N LYS A 90 -6.43 9.89 -2.42
CA LYS A 90 -7.14 9.49 -1.18
C LYS A 90 -6.34 9.75 0.08
N PHE A 91 -5.02 9.83 -0.02
CA PHE A 91 -4.14 10.13 1.11
C PHE A 91 -2.96 10.98 0.66
N ASN A 92 -2.59 11.95 1.48
CA ASN A 92 -1.38 12.75 1.37
C ASN A 92 -0.91 13.09 2.78
N GLY A 93 0.18 12.49 3.24
CA GLY A 93 0.64 12.64 4.63
C GLY A 93 2.11 12.29 4.80
N GLY A 94 2.61 12.51 6.02
CA GLY A 94 3.98 12.18 6.38
C GLY A 94 4.27 10.67 6.32
N ASP A 95 5.52 10.32 6.06
CA ASP A 95 6.05 8.98 6.32
C ASP A 95 6.57 8.83 7.76
N ASN A 96 7.33 7.76 8.01
CA ASN A 96 7.92 7.48 9.32
C ASN A 96 9.43 7.80 9.38
N GLY A 97 9.90 8.68 8.48
CA GLY A 97 11.27 9.18 8.39
C GLY A 97 12.23 8.28 7.62
N ASP A 98 13.48 8.72 7.56
CA ASP A 98 14.55 8.15 6.72
C ASP A 98 14.75 6.63 6.91
N GLY A 99 15.12 5.95 5.82
CA GLY A 99 15.52 4.55 5.86
C GLY A 99 15.87 4.00 4.48
N THR A 100 16.15 2.70 4.43
CA THR A 100 16.14 1.95 3.17
C THR A 100 14.73 1.47 2.91
N HIS A 101 14.09 2.04 1.89
CA HIS A 101 12.70 1.78 1.55
C HIS A 101 12.57 0.85 0.35
N TYR A 102 11.47 0.10 0.31
CA TYR A 102 11.05 -0.68 -0.85
C TYR A 102 9.55 -1.00 -0.80
N PHE A 103 8.96 -1.25 -1.97
CA PHE A 103 7.55 -1.62 -2.06
C PHE A 103 7.33 -3.11 -1.82
N LYS A 104 6.21 -3.45 -1.18
CA LYS A 104 5.69 -4.81 -1.07
C LYS A 104 4.22 -4.83 -1.48
N PHE A 105 3.77 -5.94 -2.02
CA PHE A 105 2.35 -6.21 -2.29
C PHE A 105 2.09 -7.71 -2.11
N GLY A 106 0.83 -8.09 -1.88
CA GLY A 106 0.42 -9.48 -1.67
C GLY A 106 -0.51 -9.62 -0.47
N VAL A 107 -0.34 -10.67 0.32
CA VAL A 107 -1.13 -10.94 1.53
C VAL A 107 -0.21 -10.91 2.74
N TYR A 108 -0.44 -9.95 3.65
CA TYR A 108 0.27 -9.89 4.92
C TYR A 108 -0.72 -9.69 6.07
N VAL A 109 -0.91 -10.74 6.87
CA VAL A 109 -1.86 -10.78 7.99
C VAL A 109 -1.61 -9.63 8.97
N GLN A 110 -2.70 -8.99 9.39
CA GLN A 110 -2.74 -7.95 10.42
C GLN A 110 -3.68 -8.38 11.55
N ASN A 111 -4.11 -7.42 12.37
CA ASN A 111 -5.11 -7.65 13.40
C ASN A 111 -6.50 -7.90 12.81
N ASP A 112 -7.34 -8.60 13.57
CA ASP A 112 -8.73 -8.92 13.23
C ASP A 112 -8.89 -9.67 11.89
N PRO A 113 -8.10 -10.73 11.62
CA PRO A 113 -8.09 -11.39 10.32
C PRO A 113 -9.27 -12.33 10.12
N SER A 114 -9.67 -12.51 8.85
CA SER A 114 -10.51 -13.64 8.45
C SER A 114 -9.70 -14.95 8.42
N GLY A 115 -10.41 -16.09 8.40
CA GLY A 115 -9.77 -17.41 8.28
C GLY A 115 -9.09 -17.67 6.93
N TYR A 116 -9.47 -16.93 5.89
CA TYR A 116 -8.83 -16.92 4.57
C TYR A 116 -8.73 -15.49 4.05
N MET A 117 -7.60 -15.16 3.45
CA MET A 117 -7.31 -13.84 2.89
C MET A 117 -6.61 -14.03 1.55
N GLU A 118 -7.05 -13.27 0.54
CA GLU A 118 -6.47 -13.31 -0.78
C GLU A 118 -6.35 -11.89 -1.35
N SER A 119 -5.27 -11.65 -2.09
CA SER A 119 -5.18 -10.48 -2.97
C SER A 119 -4.58 -10.92 -4.30
N ARG A 120 -5.16 -10.43 -5.39
CA ARG A 120 -4.68 -10.67 -6.76
C ARG A 120 -4.19 -9.35 -7.34
N TRP A 121 -3.15 -9.42 -8.15
CA TRP A 121 -2.50 -8.26 -8.71
C TRP A 121 -2.20 -8.46 -10.19
N LYS A 122 -2.35 -7.40 -10.99
CA LYS A 122 -1.97 -7.38 -12.40
C LYS A 122 -1.43 -6.01 -12.80
N ASP A 123 -0.73 -5.98 -13.93
CA ASP A 123 -0.17 -4.77 -14.56
C ASP A 123 0.68 -3.91 -13.62
N ILE A 124 1.50 -4.59 -12.80
CA ILE A 124 2.34 -3.96 -11.79
C ILE A 124 3.52 -3.25 -12.44
N LYS A 125 3.72 -1.99 -12.05
CA LYS A 125 4.81 -1.12 -12.51
C LYS A 125 5.46 -0.46 -11.30
N ILE A 126 6.79 -0.43 -11.31
CA ILE A 126 7.57 0.35 -10.36
C ILE A 126 8.41 1.33 -11.15
N CYS A 127 8.22 2.61 -10.85
CA CYS A 127 8.86 3.71 -11.55
C CYS A 127 9.70 4.54 -10.60
N ARG A 128 10.83 5.03 -11.12
CA ARG A 128 11.58 6.13 -10.55
C ARG A 128 11.17 7.40 -11.29
N LYS A 129 10.91 8.47 -10.54
CA LYS A 129 10.75 9.81 -11.11
C LYS A 129 12.03 10.62 -10.91
#